data_AF-A0A553K2E6-F1
#
_entry.id   AF-A0A553K2E6-F1
#
_cell.length_a   1.000
_cell.length_b   1.000
_cell.length_c   1.000
_cell.angle_alpha   90.00
_cell.angle_beta   90.00
_cell.angle_gamma   90.00
#
_symmetry.space_group_name_H-M   'P 1'
#
loop_
_entity.id
_entity.type
_entity.pdbx_description
1 polymer ?
#
loop_
_entity_poly.entity_id
_entity_poly.type
_entity_poly.pdbx_seq_one_letter_code
_entity_poly.pdbx_strand_id
1 'polypeptide(L)'
;MIYRVEESFGICQPDIFYEMRGGEFADWHLHGTFPTAPCDDPDPGFKFQNLQPDTAYTFEVRAYRLIGDEKYYSPVSSISGRTPPLES
;
A
#
# COMPACT_ATOMS: atom_id res chain seq x y z
N MET A 1 11.40 -0.97 14.96
CA MET A 1 11.92 -2.34 14.75
C MET A 1 10.74 -3.20 14.34
N ILE A 2 10.66 -3.57 13.06
CA ILE A 2 9.56 -4.40 12.56
C ILE A 2 9.97 -5.86 12.82
N TYR A 3 9.14 -6.58 13.58
CA TYR A 3 9.42 -7.92 14.06
C TYR A 3 9.46 -8.92 12.89
N ARG A 4 10.46 -9.82 12.89
CA ARG A 4 10.55 -10.95 11.97
C ARG A 4 9.69 -12.10 12.51
N VAL A 5 8.87 -12.70 11.65
CA VAL A 5 8.15 -13.95 11.98
C VAL A 5 9.11 -15.12 11.70
N GLU A 6 9.30 -16.03 12.66
CA GLU A 6 10.26 -17.15 12.55
C GLU A 6 10.02 -18.06 11.33
N GLU A 7 8.79 -18.11 10.82
CA GLU A 7 8.36 -18.93 9.68
C GLU A 7 8.95 -18.48 8.31
N SER A 8 9.62 -17.33 8.27
CA SER A 8 10.10 -16.69 7.04
C SER A 8 11.39 -17.29 6.46
N PHE A 9 12.12 -18.16 7.18
CA PHE A 9 13.42 -18.73 6.76
C PHE A 9 14.45 -17.71 6.22
N GLY A 10 14.32 -16.43 6.60
CA GLY A 10 15.18 -15.35 6.13
C GLY A 10 14.82 -14.74 4.77
N ILE A 11 13.67 -15.11 4.17
CA ILE A 11 13.14 -14.52 2.95
C ILE A 11 12.07 -13.48 3.33
N CYS A 12 12.24 -12.22 2.95
CA CYS A 12 11.23 -11.17 3.11
C CYS A 12 9.88 -11.70 2.60
N GLN A 13 8.90 -11.88 3.49
CA GLN A 13 7.73 -12.71 3.21
C GLN A 13 6.97 -12.19 1.99
N PRO A 14 6.93 -12.93 0.87
CA PRO A 14 6.17 -12.56 -0.33
C PRO A 14 4.65 -12.79 -0.14
N ASP A 15 4.19 -13.10 1.07
CA ASP A 15 2.83 -13.57 1.35
C ASP A 15 1.91 -12.45 1.87
N ILE A 16 2.40 -11.21 1.92
CA ILE A 16 1.62 -10.02 2.31
C ILE A 16 1.35 -9.18 1.06
N PHE A 17 0.08 -9.05 0.74
CA PHE A 17 -0.43 -8.25 -0.36
C PHE A 17 -1.04 -6.95 0.17
N TYR A 18 -0.94 -5.89 -0.62
CA TYR A 18 -1.48 -4.58 -0.28
C TYR A 18 -2.61 -4.20 -1.24
N GLU A 19 -3.69 -3.69 -0.64
CA GLU A 19 -4.80 -3.08 -1.36
C GLU A 19 -4.87 -1.59 -0.99
N MET A 20 -5.12 -0.74 -1.98
CA MET A 20 -5.14 0.71 -1.88
C MET A 20 -6.51 1.24 -2.35
N ARG A 21 -7.03 2.30 -1.74
CA ARG A 21 -8.19 3.04 -2.27
C ARG A 21 -8.03 4.55 -2.06
N GLY A 22 -8.77 5.34 -2.82
CA GLY A 22 -8.64 6.79 -2.88
C GLY A 22 -8.07 7.27 -4.21
N GLY A 23 -8.10 8.59 -4.43
CA GLY A 23 -7.72 9.17 -5.71
C GLY A 23 -8.64 8.69 -6.84
N GLU A 24 -8.07 7.98 -7.82
CA GLU A 24 -8.80 7.38 -8.94
C GLU A 24 -9.54 6.08 -8.57
N PHE A 25 -9.22 5.47 -7.43
CA PHE A 25 -9.80 4.19 -7.01
C PHE A 25 -10.94 4.41 -6.00
N ALA A 26 -12.19 4.31 -6.47
CA ALA A 26 -13.36 4.33 -5.61
C ALA A 26 -13.46 3.09 -4.70
N ASP A 27 -12.93 1.96 -5.16
CA ASP A 27 -12.88 0.67 -4.46
C ASP A 27 -11.44 0.23 -4.18
N TRP A 28 -11.28 -0.86 -3.41
CA TRP A 28 -9.97 -1.46 -3.12
C TRP A 28 -9.31 -1.99 -4.39
N HIS A 29 -8.21 -1.36 -4.78
CA HIS A 29 -7.33 -1.77 -5.86
C HIS A 29 -6.20 -2.65 -5.32
N LEU A 30 -6.06 -3.87 -5.84
CA LEU A 30 -4.96 -4.76 -5.50
C LEU A 30 -3.67 -4.27 -6.16
N HIS A 31 -2.71 -3.82 -5.35
CA HIS A 31 -1.37 -3.54 -5.83
C HIS A 31 -0.53 -4.82 -5.98
N GLY A 32 -0.70 -5.75 -5.05
CA GLY A 32 0.12 -6.96 -4.95
C GLY A 32 1.09 -6.87 -3.79
N THR A 33 2.16 -7.64 -3.86
CA THR A 33 3.28 -7.54 -2.91
C THR A 33 4.14 -6.34 -3.28
N PHE A 34 4.77 -5.70 -2.31
CA PHE A 34 5.99 -4.96 -2.62
C PHE A 34 7.07 -6.04 -2.78
N PRO A 35 7.59 -6.27 -4.01
CA PRO A 35 8.58 -7.32 -4.22
C PRO A 35 9.78 -7.03 -3.34
N THR A 36 10.50 -8.08 -2.97
CA THR A 36 11.72 -8.06 -2.17
C THR A 36 12.70 -7.02 -2.70
N ALA A 37 12.57 -5.75 -2.31
CA ALA A 37 13.66 -4.82 -2.38
C ALA A 37 14.79 -5.46 -1.57
N PRO A 38 16.00 -5.61 -2.14
CA PRO A 38 17.20 -5.64 -1.30
C PRO A 38 17.04 -4.53 -0.25
N CYS A 39 17.48 -4.72 0.98
CA CYS A 39 17.37 -3.68 2.02
C CYS A 39 18.00 -2.32 1.64
N ASP A 40 18.70 -2.27 0.49
CA ASP A 40 19.37 -1.13 -0.12
C ASP A 40 18.67 -0.59 -1.39
N ASP A 41 17.56 -1.19 -1.84
CA ASP A 41 16.75 -0.70 -2.95
C ASP A 41 15.63 0.19 -2.39
N PRO A 42 15.51 1.46 -2.79
CA PRO A 42 14.42 2.32 -2.37
C PRO A 42 13.11 1.82 -3.01
N ASP A 43 12.46 0.86 -2.35
CA ASP A 43 11.13 0.39 -2.71
C ASP A 43 10.22 1.62 -2.90
N PRO A 44 9.72 1.92 -4.12
CA PRO A 44 9.22 3.25 -4.46
C PRO A 44 7.83 3.58 -3.88
N GLY A 45 7.27 2.67 -3.07
CA GLY A 45 5.92 2.75 -2.56
C GLY A 45 4.86 2.72 -3.67
N PHE A 46 3.63 3.05 -3.30
CA PHE A 46 2.52 3.20 -4.24
C PHE A 46 2.26 4.68 -4.51
N LYS A 47 2.09 5.06 -5.79
CA LYS A 47 1.80 6.44 -6.21
C LYS A 47 0.42 6.51 -6.85
N PHE A 48 -0.47 7.30 -6.25
CA PHE A 48 -1.73 7.68 -6.88
C PHE A 48 -1.45 8.67 -8.01
N GLN A 49 -2.05 8.43 -9.18
CA GLN A 49 -1.89 9.27 -10.36
C GLN A 49 -3.16 10.05 -10.65
N ASN A 50 -3.09 10.97 -11.62
CA ASN A 50 -4.26 11.70 -12.15
C ASN A 50 -5.06 12.50 -11.09
N LEU A 51 -4.40 12.94 -10.03
CA LEU A 51 -5.03 13.75 -8.99
C LEU A 51 -5.34 15.16 -9.53
N GLN A 52 -6.55 15.64 -9.25
CA GLN A 52 -6.96 16.99 -9.62
C GLN A 52 -6.23 18.02 -8.74
N PRO A 53 -5.87 19.20 -9.27
CA PRO A 53 -5.28 20.29 -8.50
C PRO A 53 -6.27 20.83 -7.47
N ASP A 54 -5.76 21.45 -6.41
CA ASP A 54 -6.55 22.03 -5.30
C ASP A 54 -7.66 21.11 -4.76
N THR A 55 -7.41 19.80 -4.74
CA THR A 55 -8.40 18.78 -4.38
C THR A 55 -7.93 18.02 -3.15
N ALA A 56 -8.82 17.91 -2.16
CA ALA A 56 -8.58 17.11 -0.97
C ALA A 56 -8.89 15.64 -1.27
N TYR A 57 -7.95 14.77 -0.93
CA TYR A 57 -8.07 13.32 -1.06
C TYR A 57 -7.81 12.65 0.29
N THR A 58 -8.51 11.54 0.51
CA THR A 58 -8.17 10.55 1.52
C THR A 58 -7.73 9.29 0.80
N PHE A 59 -6.56 8.80 1.18
CA PHE A 59 -5.99 7.56 0.68
C PHE A 59 -5.94 6.55 1.82
N GLU A 60 -6.27 5.31 1.50
CA GLU A 60 -6.33 4.23 2.47
C GLU A 60 -5.60 3.00 1.94
N VAL A 61 -4.93 2.31 2.86
CA VAL A 61 -4.19 1.08 2.60
C VAL A 61 -4.58 0.02 3.61
N ARG A 62 -4.69 -1.22 3.15
CA ARG A 62 -4.75 -2.40 4.01
C ARG A 62 -3.85 -3.50 3.45
N ALA A 63 -3.23 -4.23 4.37
CA ALA A 63 -2.51 -5.44 4.03
C ALA A 63 -3.43 -6.65 4.19
N TYR A 64 -3.18 -7.72 3.44
CA TYR A 64 -3.74 -9.03 3.74
C TYR A 64 -2.72 -10.12 3.49
N ARG A 65 -2.87 -11.23 4.22
CA ARG A 65 -2.22 -12.50 3.90
C ARG A 65 -3.26 -13.53 3.53
N LEU A 66 -2.85 -14.53 2.76
CA LEU A 66 -3.68 -15.71 2.48
C LEU A 66 -3.40 -16.78 3.53
N ILE A 67 -4.45 -17.33 4.14
CA ILE A 67 -4.37 -18.57 4.92
C ILE A 67 -5.35 -19.54 4.27
N GLY A 68 -4.83 -20.52 3.55
CA GLY A 68 -5.63 -21.26 2.57
C GLY A 68 -6.11 -20.31 1.47
N ASP A 69 -7.42 -20.37 1.15
CA ASP A 69 -8.06 -19.50 0.16
C ASP A 69 -8.69 -18.23 0.75
N GLU A 70 -8.54 -18.02 2.07
CA GLU A 70 -9.16 -16.88 2.76
C GLU A 70 -8.15 -15.74 2.97
N LYS A 71 -8.61 -14.50 2.72
CA LYS A 71 -7.85 -13.28 2.96
C LYS A 71 -8.03 -12.81 4.40
N TYR A 72 -6.93 -12.71 5.13
CA TYR A 72 -6.88 -12.16 6.48
C TYR A 72 -6.30 -10.75 6.45
N TYR A 73 -7.16 -9.76 6.72
CA TYR A 73 -6.84 -8.34 6.58
C TYR A 73 -6.28 -7.72 7.85
N SER A 74 -5.35 -6.78 7.67
CA SER A 74 -4.98 -5.81 8.70
C SER A 74 -6.10 -4.80 8.94
N PRO A 75 -6.05 -4.03 10.05
CA PRO A 75 -6.75 -2.76 10.12
C PRO A 75 -6.39 -1.84 8.95
N VAL A 76 -7.29 -0.94 8.58
CA VAL A 76 -7.06 0.07 7.55
C VAL A 76 -6.21 1.20 8.12
N SER A 77 -5.21 1.63 7.35
CA SER A 77 -4.46 2.87 7.60
C SER A 77 -4.89 3.94 6.60
N SER A 78 -5.04 5.18 7.05
CA SER A 78 -5.55 6.29 6.26
C SER A 78 -4.64 7.52 6.35
N ILE A 79 -4.44 8.20 5.22
CA ILE A 79 -3.79 9.51 5.15
C ILE A 79 -4.63 10.46 4.30
N SER A 80 -4.74 11.71 4.70
CA SER A 80 -5.43 12.74 3.92
C SER A 80 -4.48 13.87 3.56
N GLY A 81 -4.68 14.45 2.38
CA GLY A 81 -3.88 15.54 1.87
C GLY A 81 -4.63 16.34 0.82
N ARG A 82 -4.14 17.54 0.52
CA ARG A 82 -4.66 18.39 -0.55
C ARG A 82 -3.55 18.60 -1.58
N THR A 83 -3.87 18.41 -2.85
CA THR A 83 -2.96 18.72 -3.95
C THR A 83 -2.76 20.24 -4.07
N PRO A 84 -1.59 20.72 -4.53
CA PRO A 84 -1.40 22.14 -4.78
C PRO A 84 -2.36 22.67 -5.85
N PRO A 85 -2.67 23.97 -5.85
CA PRO A 85 -3.38 24.60 -6.96
C PRO A 85 -2.55 24.54 -8.25
N LEU A 86 -3.19 24.77 -9.40
CA LEU A 86 -2.45 25.00 -10.64
C LEU A 86 -1.58 26.25 -10.45
N GLU A 87 -0.28 26.12 -10.72
CA GLU A 87 0.63 27.28 -10.73
C GLU A 87 0.07 28.32 -11.72
N SER A 88 -0.06 29.58 -11.27
CA SER A 88 -0.61 30.70 -12.04
C SER A 88 0.39 31.31 -13.00
#